data_AF-A0A5Q4C0E3-F1
#
_entry.id   AF-A0A5Q4C0E3-F1
#
_cell.length_a   1.000
_cell.length_b   1.000
_cell.length_c   1.000
_cell.angle_alpha   90.00
_cell.angle_beta   90.00
_cell.angle_gamma   90.00
#
_symmetry.space_group_name_H-M   'P 1'
#
loop_
_entity.id
_entity.type
_entity.pdbx_description
1 polymer ?
#
loop_
_entity_poly.entity_id
_entity_poly.type
_entity_poly.pdbx_seq_one_letter_code
_entity_poly.pdbx_strand_id
1 'polypeptide(L)'
;MDSDESDFYGDEDTAIGLESRVTCFDVSQWWEETDAIQINRRVKTEPLDSTKLHNPYAGIPYAWQLTETVNDFLARLPPETTEHSDKFPWIFICNPYIRRKDKFLAQNQRSRGNEDEAPEEEGSRLDTLIEGGTERLNILLNFKQGINSTKKSAAVKMREIDQEQREASRDILSLANA
;
A
#
# COMPACT_ATOMS: atom_id res chain seq x y z
N MET A 1 -14.33 29.85 -25.58
CA MET A 1 -12.87 30.00 -25.55
C MET A 1 -12.51 29.55 -24.16
N ASP A 2 -12.23 28.26 -24.10
CA ASP A 2 -12.27 27.43 -22.90
C ASP A 2 -10.90 27.50 -22.21
N SER A 3 -10.87 28.01 -20.98
CA SER A 3 -9.68 27.96 -20.12
C SER A 3 -9.90 26.85 -19.11
N ASP A 4 -9.75 25.62 -19.62
CA ASP A 4 -9.75 24.37 -18.87
C ASP A 4 -8.30 24.06 -18.45
N GLU A 5 -7.63 25.03 -17.81
CA GLU A 5 -6.30 24.84 -17.24
C GLU A 5 -6.48 24.05 -15.94
N SER A 6 -6.41 22.73 -16.10
CA SER A 6 -6.55 21.74 -15.05
C SER A 6 -5.49 21.94 -13.96
N ASP A 7 -5.92 22.40 -12.77
CA ASP A 7 -5.15 22.41 -11.50
C ASP A 7 -4.61 21.03 -11.08
N PHE A 8 -4.87 19.98 -11.86
CA PHE A 8 -4.44 18.61 -11.58
C PHE A 8 -2.91 18.47 -11.48
N TYR A 9 -2.16 19.26 -12.24
CA TYR A 9 -0.69 19.24 -12.23
C TYR A 9 -0.06 20.30 -11.31
N GLY A 10 -0.88 21.07 -10.59
CA GLY A 10 -0.45 22.25 -9.84
C GLY A 10 -0.21 23.46 -10.76
N ASP A 11 -0.03 24.63 -10.15
CA ASP A 11 0.37 25.84 -10.88
C ASP A 11 1.83 25.76 -11.35
N GLU A 12 2.19 26.61 -12.31
CA GLU A 12 3.54 26.69 -12.89
C GLU A 12 4.62 26.87 -11.80
N ASP A 13 4.32 27.67 -10.78
CA ASP A 13 5.24 27.91 -9.65
C ASP A 13 5.49 26.62 -8.84
N THR A 14 4.46 25.79 -8.65
CA THR A 14 4.57 24.48 -8.00
C THR A 14 5.39 23.51 -8.84
N ALA A 15 5.17 23.46 -10.15
CA ALA A 15 5.93 22.62 -11.07
C ALA A 15 7.43 22.97 -11.04
N ILE A 16 7.76 24.26 -11.20
CA ILE A 16 9.14 24.77 -11.13
C ILE A 16 9.78 24.44 -9.77
N GLY A 17 9.03 24.61 -8.68
CA GLY A 17 9.51 24.28 -7.33
C GLY A 17 9.83 22.79 -7.17
N LEU A 18 8.99 21.91 -7.71
CA LEU A 18 9.20 20.46 -7.67
C LEU A 18 10.36 20.03 -8.57
N GLU A 19 10.45 20.56 -9.79
CA GLU A 19 11.56 20.30 -10.70
C GLU A 19 12.89 20.75 -10.08
N SER A 20 12.94 21.95 -9.49
CA SER A 20 14.13 22.44 -8.79
C SER A 20 14.54 21.50 -7.66
N ARG A 21 13.58 21.02 -6.86
CA ARG A 21 13.84 20.02 -5.81
C ARG A 21 14.42 18.74 -6.38
N VAL A 22 13.88 18.23 -7.49
CA VAL A 22 14.40 17.01 -8.15
C VAL A 22 15.82 17.24 -8.68
N THR A 23 16.10 18.38 -9.31
CA THR A 23 17.44 18.69 -9.84
C THR A 23 18.50 18.84 -8.75
N CYS A 24 18.12 19.37 -7.59
CA CYS A 24 19.01 19.56 -6.46
C CYS A 24 19.05 18.36 -5.51
N PHE A 25 18.24 17.33 -5.75
CA PHE A 25 18.15 16.16 -4.87
C PHE A 25 19.34 15.24 -5.10
N ASP A 26 20.28 15.24 -4.16
CA ASP A 26 21.35 14.25 -4.11
C ASP A 26 20.84 12.98 -3.43
N VAL A 27 20.60 11.96 -4.27
CA VAL A 27 20.19 10.63 -3.83
C VAL A 27 21.19 10.07 -2.81
N SER A 28 22.49 10.18 -3.08
CA SER A 28 23.55 9.60 -2.24
C SER A 28 23.58 10.25 -0.87
N GLN A 29 23.53 11.58 -0.82
CA GLN A 29 23.47 12.34 0.42
C GLN A 29 22.21 11.99 1.22
N TRP A 30 21.04 11.90 0.57
CA TRP A 30 19.80 11.54 1.24
C TRP A 30 19.85 10.14 1.86
N TRP A 31 20.45 9.15 1.18
CA TRP A 31 20.64 7.80 1.72
C TRP A 31 21.53 7.77 2.96
N GLU A 32 22.57 8.61 3.01
CA GLU A 32 23.46 8.75 4.17
C GLU A 32 22.75 9.44 5.35
N GLU A 33 22.04 10.54 5.10
CA GLU A 33 21.38 11.34 6.14
C GLU A 33 20.17 10.63 6.77
N THR A 34 19.42 9.86 5.98
CA THR A 34 18.23 9.15 6.47
C THR A 34 18.56 7.81 7.11
N ASP A 35 19.83 7.38 7.09
CA ASP A 35 20.25 6.06 7.53
C ASP A 35 19.40 4.95 6.86
N ALA A 36 18.88 5.21 5.65
CA ALA A 36 18.01 4.29 4.94
C ALA A 36 18.74 2.99 4.53
N ILE A 37 20.07 2.98 4.59
CA ILE A 37 20.93 1.80 4.43
C ILE A 37 21.04 1.01 5.75
N GLN A 38 20.89 1.65 6.91
CA GLN A 38 20.75 1.00 8.22
C GLN A 38 19.33 0.48 8.47
N ILE A 39 18.71 -0.11 7.44
CA ILE A 39 17.86 -1.26 7.74
C ILE A 39 18.82 -2.26 8.37
N ASN A 40 18.86 -2.29 9.71
CA ASN A 40 19.46 -3.34 10.52
C ASN A 40 18.69 -4.66 10.27
N ARG A 41 18.55 -5.04 9.00
CA ARG A 41 18.16 -6.35 8.56
C ARG A 41 19.33 -7.19 8.97
N ARG A 42 19.22 -7.79 10.14
CA ARG A 42 19.85 -9.08 10.40
C ARG A 42 19.35 -10.00 9.30
N VAL A 43 20.02 -9.96 8.15
CA VAL A 43 19.94 -11.02 7.17
C VAL A 43 20.46 -12.20 7.94
N LYS A 44 19.54 -13.01 8.48
CA LYS A 44 19.91 -14.30 9.01
C LYS A 44 20.55 -15.00 7.82
N THR A 45 21.87 -15.15 7.85
CA THR A 45 22.64 -16.00 6.95
C THR A 45 22.34 -17.46 7.31
N GLU A 46 21.05 -17.80 7.32
CA GLU A 46 20.61 -19.17 7.21
C GLU A 46 20.81 -19.54 5.74
N PRO A 47 21.41 -20.70 5.43
CA PRO A 47 21.51 -21.15 4.05
C PRO A 47 20.12 -21.15 3.42
N LEU A 48 20.01 -20.57 2.22
CA LEU A 48 18.80 -20.50 1.42
C LEU A 48 18.33 -21.91 1.08
N ASP A 49 17.55 -22.51 1.97
CA ASP A 49 16.81 -23.72 1.70
C ASP A 49 15.62 -23.33 0.81
N SER A 50 15.78 -23.52 -0.50
CA SER A 50 14.76 -23.17 -1.51
C SER A 50 13.41 -23.85 -1.23
N THR A 51 13.38 -24.92 -0.43
CA THR A 51 12.15 -25.58 0.03
C THR A 51 11.32 -24.74 1.00
N LYS A 52 11.89 -23.67 1.58
CA LYS A 52 11.23 -22.78 2.56
C LYS A 52 10.89 -21.40 1.98
N LEU A 53 11.28 -21.11 0.75
CA LEU A 53 10.99 -19.84 0.10
C LEU A 53 9.59 -19.90 -0.54
N HIS A 54 8.80 -18.87 -0.31
CA HIS A 54 7.42 -18.79 -0.79
C HIS A 54 7.31 -17.70 -1.86
N ASN A 55 6.80 -18.05 -3.04
CA ASN A 55 6.44 -17.08 -4.07
C ASN A 55 4.99 -17.32 -4.51
N PRO A 56 4.02 -16.51 -4.05
CA PRO A 56 2.63 -16.63 -4.47
C PRO A 56 2.43 -16.32 -5.97
N TYR A 57 3.41 -15.68 -6.62
CA TYR A 57 3.39 -15.31 -8.03
C TYR A 57 4.23 -16.25 -8.91
N ALA A 58 4.52 -17.47 -8.44
CA ALA A 58 5.26 -18.45 -9.22
C ALA A 58 4.55 -18.73 -10.56
N GLY A 59 5.28 -18.60 -11.67
CA GLY A 59 4.77 -18.78 -13.03
C GLY A 59 4.02 -17.58 -13.61
N ILE A 60 3.85 -16.49 -12.86
CA ILE A 60 3.20 -15.27 -13.37
C ILE A 60 4.21 -14.40 -14.14
N PRO A 61 3.96 -14.07 -15.42
CA PRO A 61 4.95 -13.44 -16.28
C PRO A 61 5.28 -12.00 -15.90
N TYR A 62 4.37 -11.27 -15.24
CA TYR A 62 4.61 -9.89 -14.76
C TYR A 62 5.18 -9.84 -13.33
N ALA A 63 5.61 -10.97 -12.77
CA ALA A 63 6.15 -11.06 -11.42
C ALA A 63 7.56 -11.65 -11.38
N TRP A 64 8.27 -11.33 -10.32
CA TRP A 64 9.59 -11.90 -10.03
C TRP A 64 9.49 -13.39 -9.69
N GLN A 65 10.41 -14.19 -10.25
CA GLN A 65 10.51 -15.63 -10.07
C GLN A 65 11.72 -16.00 -9.19
N LEU A 66 11.56 -16.99 -8.32
CA LEU A 66 12.66 -17.43 -7.43
C LEU A 66 13.82 -18.09 -8.20
N THR A 67 13.58 -18.48 -9.45
CA THR A 67 14.54 -19.14 -10.33
C THR A 67 15.38 -18.15 -11.15
N GLU A 68 15.06 -16.86 -11.12
CA GLU A 68 15.78 -15.83 -11.90
C GLU A 68 16.54 -14.87 -10.97
N THR A 69 17.64 -14.29 -11.48
CA THR A 69 18.38 -13.25 -10.74
C THR A 69 17.65 -11.91 -10.83
N VAL A 70 18.00 -10.96 -9.94
CA VAL A 70 17.44 -9.59 -10.01
C VAL A 70 17.75 -8.93 -11.35
N ASN A 71 18.92 -9.18 -11.93
CA ASN A 71 19.30 -8.63 -13.22
C ASN A 71 18.48 -9.23 -14.37
N ASP A 72 18.25 -10.55 -14.36
CA ASP A 72 17.42 -11.21 -15.37
C ASP A 72 15.97 -10.72 -15.31
N PHE A 73 15.46 -10.54 -14.08
CA PHE A 73 14.14 -9.96 -13.83
C PHE A 73 14.02 -8.54 -14.40
N LEU A 74 14.96 -7.65 -14.09
CA LEU A 74 14.94 -6.26 -14.57
C LEU A 74 15.17 -6.14 -16.08
N ALA A 75 15.93 -7.06 -16.68
CA ALA A 75 16.09 -7.13 -18.13
C ALA A 75 14.78 -7.57 -18.82
N ARG A 76 14.00 -8.42 -18.16
CA ARG A 76 12.72 -8.95 -18.64
C ARG A 76 11.54 -8.01 -18.40
N LEU A 77 11.51 -7.34 -17.25
CA LEU A 77 10.49 -6.38 -16.82
C LEU A 77 11.13 -5.06 -16.35
N PRO A 78 11.74 -4.30 -17.28
CA PRO A 78 12.27 -2.98 -16.99
C PRO A 78 11.12 -2.02 -16.61
N PRO A 79 11.11 -1.41 -15.41
CA PRO A 79 10.01 -0.54 -14.98
C PRO A 79 9.77 0.66 -15.89
N GLU A 80 10.81 1.16 -16.55
CA GLU A 80 10.75 2.33 -17.44
C GLU A 80 10.06 2.02 -18.78
N THR A 81 10.26 0.82 -19.33
CA THR A 81 9.84 0.48 -20.71
C THR A 81 8.77 -0.61 -20.76
N THR A 82 8.40 -1.21 -19.64
CA THR A 82 7.27 -2.15 -19.56
C THR A 82 5.96 -1.37 -19.64
N GLU A 83 5.25 -1.48 -20.78
CA GLU A 83 3.96 -0.82 -20.97
C GLU A 83 2.85 -1.46 -20.12
N HIS A 84 2.01 -0.61 -19.55
CA HIS A 84 0.81 -1.03 -18.80
C HIS A 84 -0.25 -1.62 -19.74
N SER A 85 -0.84 -2.75 -19.37
CA SER A 85 -1.99 -3.34 -20.07
C SER A 85 -2.85 -4.20 -19.14
N ASP A 86 -4.04 -4.61 -19.59
CA ASP A 86 -4.91 -5.52 -18.82
C ASP A 86 -4.23 -6.84 -18.43
N LYS A 87 -3.23 -7.29 -19.19
CA LYS A 87 -2.45 -8.51 -18.93
C LYS A 87 -1.17 -8.25 -18.12
N PHE A 88 -0.77 -6.98 -18.01
CA PHE A 88 0.43 -6.51 -17.32
C PHE A 88 0.05 -5.27 -16.50
N PRO A 89 -0.82 -5.42 -15.48
CA PRO A 89 -1.32 -4.27 -14.74
C PRO A 89 -0.21 -3.66 -13.88
N TRP A 90 0.59 -4.52 -13.24
CA TRP A 90 1.64 -4.17 -12.30
C TRP A 90 2.81 -5.15 -12.39
N ILE A 91 4.00 -4.67 -12.00
CA ILE A 91 5.17 -5.51 -11.77
C ILE A 91 5.18 -5.92 -10.29
N PHE A 92 5.08 -7.22 -10.02
CA PHE A 92 5.04 -7.73 -8.63
C PHE A 92 6.36 -8.34 -8.20
N ILE A 93 6.77 -8.03 -6.96
CA ILE A 93 7.92 -8.65 -6.29
C ILE A 93 7.46 -9.12 -4.92
N CYS A 94 7.58 -10.42 -4.64
CA CYS A 94 7.26 -10.97 -3.33
C CYS A 94 8.49 -11.00 -2.42
N ASN A 95 8.28 -10.77 -1.13
CA ASN A 95 9.26 -11.12 -0.11
C ASN A 95 9.21 -12.64 0.14
N PRO A 96 10.26 -13.42 -0.21
CA PRO A 96 10.18 -14.87 -0.22
C PRO A 96 10.23 -15.52 1.17
N TYR A 97 10.51 -14.72 2.20
CA TYR A 97 10.62 -15.16 3.59
C TYR A 97 9.29 -15.11 4.36
N ILE A 98 8.24 -14.54 3.75
CA ILE A 98 6.91 -14.45 4.36
C ILE A 98 6.06 -15.59 3.84
N ARG A 99 5.50 -16.39 4.75
CA ARG A 99 4.55 -17.44 4.39
C ARG A 99 3.24 -16.80 3.98
N ARG A 100 2.85 -17.03 2.73
CA ARG A 100 1.56 -16.59 2.19
C ARG A 100 0.61 -17.79 2.15
N LYS A 101 -0.68 -17.53 2.36
CA LYS A 101 -1.73 -18.51 2.09
C LYS A 101 -1.77 -18.82 0.60
N ASP A 102 -2.16 -20.04 0.27
CA ASP A 102 -2.44 -20.42 -1.10
C ASP A 102 -3.53 -19.51 -1.69
N LYS A 103 -3.38 -19.13 -2.97
CA LYS A 103 -4.30 -18.20 -3.64
C LYS A 103 -5.76 -18.67 -3.53
N PHE A 104 -6.03 -19.97 -3.62
CA PHE A 104 -7.39 -20.52 -3.53
C PHE A 104 -7.99 -20.43 -2.12
N LEU A 105 -7.15 -20.33 -1.09
CA LEU A 105 -7.55 -20.25 0.32
C LEU A 105 -7.52 -18.81 0.86
N ALA A 106 -6.89 -17.89 0.12
CA ALA A 106 -6.72 -16.51 0.53
C ALA A 106 -8.02 -15.71 0.42
N GLN A 107 -8.34 -14.95 1.46
CA GLN A 107 -9.57 -14.15 1.57
C GLN A 107 -9.52 -12.88 0.71
N ASN A 108 -8.31 -12.40 0.38
CA ASN A 108 -8.12 -11.24 -0.50
C ASN A 108 -8.68 -11.46 -1.92
N GLN A 109 -8.86 -12.71 -2.36
CA GLN A 109 -9.47 -13.05 -3.66
C GLN A 109 -10.93 -12.59 -3.80
N ARG A 110 -11.59 -12.22 -2.69
CA ARG A 110 -12.96 -11.71 -2.71
C ARG A 110 -13.03 -10.24 -3.17
N SER A 111 -11.89 -9.55 -3.24
CA SER A 111 -11.79 -8.15 -3.66
C SER A 111 -11.50 -8.07 -5.17
N ARG A 112 -12.54 -7.82 -5.96
CA ARG A 112 -12.43 -7.73 -7.42
C ARG A 112 -11.45 -6.65 -7.85
N GLY A 113 -10.50 -6.99 -8.72
CA GLY A 113 -9.44 -6.10 -9.22
C GLY A 113 -8.17 -6.05 -8.37
N ASN A 114 -8.19 -6.64 -7.17
CA ASN A 114 -7.06 -6.68 -6.23
C ASN A 114 -6.63 -8.12 -5.93
N GLU A 115 -6.96 -9.08 -6.79
CA GLU A 115 -6.75 -10.51 -6.54
C GLU A 115 -5.26 -10.87 -6.46
N ASP A 116 -4.42 -10.16 -7.21
CA ASP A 116 -2.97 -10.33 -7.20
C ASP A 116 -2.27 -9.37 -6.23
N GLU A 117 -2.99 -8.39 -5.67
CA GLU A 117 -2.44 -7.44 -4.71
C GLU A 117 -2.47 -7.99 -3.28
N ALA A 118 -1.41 -7.69 -2.53
CA ALA A 118 -1.24 -8.04 -1.11
C ALA A 118 -1.69 -9.48 -0.75
N PRO A 119 -0.99 -10.54 -1.24
CA PRO A 119 -1.32 -11.93 -0.96
C PRO A 119 -1.46 -12.17 0.53
N GLU A 120 -2.49 -12.90 0.96
CA GLU A 120 -2.75 -13.04 2.40
C GLU A 120 -1.62 -13.80 3.11
N GLU A 121 -1.23 -13.34 4.31
CA GLU A 121 -0.19 -13.98 5.12
C GLU A 121 -0.76 -15.12 5.97
N GLU A 122 0.03 -16.16 6.19
CA GLU A 122 -0.40 -17.26 7.06
C GLU A 122 -0.55 -16.74 8.50
N GLY A 123 -1.73 -16.95 9.11
CA GLY A 123 -2.05 -16.44 10.45
C GLY A 123 -2.71 -15.06 10.49
N SER A 124 -2.89 -14.37 9.35
CA SER A 124 -3.65 -13.13 9.33
C SER A 124 -5.12 -13.36 9.67
N ARG A 125 -5.69 -12.39 10.39
CA ARG A 125 -7.10 -12.37 10.80
C ARG A 125 -7.90 -11.38 9.95
N LEU A 126 -7.78 -11.50 8.63
CA LEU A 126 -8.36 -10.53 7.70
C LEU A 126 -9.88 -10.41 7.86
N ASP A 127 -10.61 -11.51 8.04
CA ASP A 127 -12.05 -11.48 8.35
C ASP A 127 -12.37 -10.66 9.61
N THR A 128 -11.60 -10.82 10.69
CA THR A 128 -11.80 -10.05 11.94
C THR A 128 -11.59 -8.56 11.70
N LEU A 129 -10.58 -8.20 10.90
CA LEU A 129 -10.33 -6.81 10.52
C LEU A 129 -11.47 -6.26 9.64
N ILE A 130 -11.95 -7.01 8.66
CA ILE A 130 -13.03 -6.58 7.77
C ILE A 130 -14.33 -6.40 8.56
N GLU A 131 -14.76 -7.41 9.31
CA GLU A 131 -15.98 -7.36 10.11
C GLU A 131 -15.88 -6.27 11.17
N GLY A 132 -14.80 -6.29 11.95
CA GLY A 132 -14.58 -5.33 13.01
C GLY A 132 -14.45 -3.91 12.48
N GLY A 133 -13.68 -3.69 11.42
CA GLY A 133 -13.52 -2.38 10.80
C GLY A 133 -14.81 -1.83 10.21
N THR A 134 -15.61 -2.68 9.56
CA THR A 134 -16.93 -2.31 9.04
C THR A 134 -17.87 -1.87 10.16
N GLU A 135 -17.87 -2.56 11.29
CA GLU A 135 -18.65 -2.18 12.48
C GLU A 135 -18.26 -0.78 12.98
N ARG A 136 -16.95 -0.48 13.12
CA ARG A 136 -16.48 0.85 13.60
C ARG A 136 -16.84 1.95 12.61
N LEU A 137 -16.74 1.69 11.31
CA LEU A 137 -17.17 2.65 10.28
C LEU A 137 -18.68 2.92 10.31
N ASN A 138 -19.49 1.89 10.55
CA ASN A 138 -20.94 2.05 10.71
C ASN A 138 -21.30 2.88 11.96
N ILE A 139 -20.61 2.65 13.08
CA ILE A 139 -20.77 3.46 14.30
C ILE A 139 -20.45 4.93 14.00
N LEU A 140 -19.32 5.20 13.35
CA LEU A 140 -18.91 6.56 12.96
C LEU A 140 -19.92 7.21 12.00
N LEU A 141 -20.44 6.46 11.03
CA LEU A 141 -21.47 6.94 10.10
C LEU A 141 -22.73 7.37 10.86
N ASN A 142 -23.22 6.52 11.76
CA ASN A 142 -24.39 6.81 12.60
C ASN A 142 -24.13 8.03 13.50
N PHE A 143 -22.94 8.15 14.08
CA PHE A 143 -22.54 9.31 14.88
C PHE A 143 -22.58 10.60 14.05
N LYS A 144 -21.97 10.60 12.86
CA LYS A 144 -21.98 11.76 11.95
C LYS A 144 -23.40 12.19 11.59
N GLN A 145 -24.27 11.24 11.26
CA GLN A 145 -25.68 11.51 10.98
C GLN A 145 -26.40 12.10 12.21
N GLY A 146 -26.18 11.51 13.38
CA GLY A 146 -26.70 11.99 14.66
C GLY A 146 -26.27 13.42 14.97
N ILE A 147 -24.97 13.72 14.92
CA ILE A 147 -24.42 15.07 15.15
C ILE A 147 -24.97 16.08 14.17
N ASN A 148 -25.11 15.72 12.89
CA ASN A 148 -25.67 16.62 11.88
C ASN A 148 -27.12 17.02 12.18
N SER A 149 -27.92 16.10 12.75
CA SER A 149 -29.31 16.37 13.17
C SER A 149 -29.44 17.29 14.39
N THR A 150 -28.36 17.50 15.17
CA THR A 150 -28.40 18.33 16.38
C THR A 150 -28.42 19.83 16.06
N LYS A 151 -28.90 20.65 17.00
CA LYS A 151 -28.87 22.12 16.92
C LYS A 151 -27.51 22.73 17.34
N LYS A 152 -26.45 21.92 17.48
CA LYS A 152 -25.10 22.40 17.84
C LYS A 152 -24.54 23.33 16.75
N SER A 153 -23.62 24.22 17.12
CA SER A 153 -22.92 25.07 16.16
C SER A 153 -22.01 24.25 15.24
N ALA A 154 -21.76 24.73 14.02
CA ALA A 154 -20.95 24.03 13.03
C ALA A 154 -19.53 23.71 13.54
N ALA A 155 -18.89 24.64 14.26
CA ALA A 155 -17.57 24.43 14.84
C ALA A 155 -17.54 23.28 15.87
N VAL A 156 -18.59 23.17 16.70
CA VAL A 156 -18.71 22.07 17.67
C VAL A 156 -18.95 20.74 16.96
N LYS A 157 -19.83 20.73 15.93
CA LYS A 157 -20.06 19.53 15.11
C LYS A 157 -18.77 19.02 14.46
N MET A 158 -18.00 19.90 13.83
CA MET A 158 -16.73 19.54 13.20
C MET A 158 -15.74 18.95 14.21
N ARG A 159 -15.58 19.60 15.38
CA ARG A 159 -14.65 19.13 16.41
C ARG A 159 -15.02 17.74 16.93
N GLU A 160 -16.29 17.49 17.19
CA GLU A 160 -16.78 16.19 17.65
C GLU A 160 -16.62 15.11 16.57
N ILE A 161 -16.92 15.43 15.30
CA ILE A 161 -16.72 14.52 14.18
C ILE A 161 -15.25 14.16 14.00
N ASP A 162 -14.35 15.13 14.06
CA ASP A 162 -12.91 14.91 13.91
C ASP A 162 -12.34 14.05 15.05
N GLN A 163 -12.84 14.23 16.27
CA GLN A 163 -12.47 13.38 17.40
C GLN A 163 -12.91 11.93 17.16
N GLU A 164 -14.18 11.69 16.83
CA GLU A 164 -14.69 10.33 16.56
C GLU A 164 -14.02 9.69 15.35
N GLN A 165 -13.67 10.46 14.32
CA GLN A 165 -12.89 9.97 13.18
C GLN A 165 -11.52 9.45 13.62
N ARG A 166 -10.82 10.19 14.49
CA ARG A 166 -9.51 9.78 15.01
C ARG A 166 -9.62 8.54 15.88
N GLU A 167 -10.64 8.46 16.74
CA GLU A 167 -10.90 7.30 17.60
C GLU A 167 -11.21 6.05 16.75
N ALA A 168 -12.15 6.14 15.80
CA ALA A 168 -12.47 5.05 14.89
C ALA A 168 -11.25 4.59 14.07
N SER A 169 -10.44 5.52 13.57
CA SER A 169 -9.21 5.19 12.82
C SER A 169 -8.21 4.44 13.69
N ARG A 170 -8.01 4.89 14.93
CA ARG A 170 -7.11 4.23 15.88
C ARG A 170 -7.57 2.81 16.21
N ASP A 171 -8.87 2.62 16.41
CA ASP A 171 -9.43 1.31 16.76
C ASP A 171 -9.33 0.32 15.59
N ILE A 172 -9.55 0.78 14.35
CA ILE A 172 -9.34 -0.04 13.14
C ILE A 172 -7.86 -0.43 13.00
N LEU A 173 -6.93 0.51 13.22
CA LEU A 173 -5.50 0.21 13.21
C LEU A 173 -5.10 -0.76 14.32
N SER A 174 -5.73 -0.66 15.50
CA SER A 174 -5.50 -1.63 16.58
C SER A 174 -5.98 -3.03 16.19
N LEU A 175 -7.11 -3.16 15.49
CA LEU A 175 -7.60 -4.45 14.99
C LEU A 175 -6.67 -5.05 13.94
N ALA A 176 -6.05 -4.23 13.10
CA ALA A 176 -5.12 -4.69 12.07
C ALA A 176 -3.83 -5.30 12.66
N ASN A 177 -3.48 -4.92 13.90
CA ASN A 177 -2.27 -5.39 14.59
C ASN A 177 -2.54 -6.49 15.64
N ALA A 178 -3.76 -7.02 15.71
CA ALA A 178 -4.25 -7.92 16.78
C ALA A 178 -4.28 -9.42 16.43
#